data_AF-A0A1V3G4M8-F1
#
_entry.id   AF-A0A1V3G4M8-F1
#
_cell.length_a   1.000
_cell.length_b   1.000
_cell.length_c   1.000
_cell.angle_alpha   90.00
_cell.angle_beta   90.00
_cell.angle_gamma   90.00
#
_symmetry.space_group_name_H-M   'P 1'
#
loop_
_entity.id
_entity.type
_entity.pdbx_description
1 polymer ?
#
loop_
_entity_poly.entity_id
_entity_poly.type
_entity_poly.pdbx_seq_one_letter_code
_entity_poly.pdbx_strand_id
1 'polypeptide(L)'
;MKRKWMFIGLLILAVITLTTTNPSKEDYEAIFVHPHVKTAEIFNKHYELEHINFLLFSTYTPIVAEEYGKTQLGILGKFFAISDGQFDYPKWLELFS
;
A
#
# COMPACT_ATOMS: atom_id res chain seq x y z
N MET A 1 0.78 -8.18 -37.97
CA MET A 1 1.59 -7.09 -37.36
C MET A 1 0.76 -6.10 -36.56
N LYS A 2 -0.33 -5.51 -37.10
CA LYS A 2 -1.20 -4.54 -36.39
C LYS A 2 -1.73 -5.01 -35.02
N ARG A 3 -2.13 -6.28 -34.89
CA ARG A 3 -2.58 -6.86 -33.60
C ARG A 3 -1.51 -6.87 -32.51
N LYS A 4 -0.23 -7.10 -32.85
CA LYS A 4 0.87 -7.11 -31.87
C LYS A 4 1.09 -5.73 -31.26
N TRP A 5 1.08 -4.69 -32.11
CA TRP A 5 1.20 -3.30 -31.67
C TRP A 5 0.01 -2.84 -30.82
N MET A 6 -1.20 -3.34 -31.10
CA MET A 6 -2.37 -3.08 -30.26
C MET A 6 -2.19 -3.62 -28.83
N PHE A 7 -1.70 -4.87 -28.68
CA PHE A 7 -1.43 -5.42 -27.35
C PHE A 7 -0.32 -4.69 -26.61
N ILE A 8 0.74 -4.29 -27.32
CA ILE A 8 1.83 -3.48 -26.74
C ILE A 8 1.28 -2.13 -26.26
N GLY A 9 0.47 -1.46 -27.09
CA GLY A 9 -0.16 -0.20 -26.71
C GLY A 9 -1.06 -0.32 -25.49
N LEU A 10 -1.87 -1.39 -25.42
CA LEU A 10 -2.71 -1.68 -24.26
C LEU A 10 -1.89 -1.97 -23.00
N LEU A 11 -0.79 -2.71 -23.13
CA LEU A 11 0.10 -2.99 -22.01
C LEU A 11 0.74 -1.70 -21.47
N ILE A 12 1.25 -0.84 -22.35
CA ILE A 12 1.84 0.46 -21.98
C ILE A 12 0.79 1.32 -21.29
N LEU A 13 -0.42 1.38 -21.83
CA LEU A 13 -1.52 2.13 -21.22
C LEU A 13 -1.89 1.58 -19.83
N ALA A 14 -1.93 0.26 -19.67
CA ALA A 14 -2.20 -0.37 -18.37
C ALA A 14 -1.10 -0.04 -17.35
N VAL A 15 0.17 -0.12 -17.74
CA VAL A 15 1.31 0.25 -16.88
C VAL A 15 1.23 1.72 -16.47
N ILE A 16 1.02 2.64 -17.42
CA ILE A 16 0.87 4.08 -17.13
C ILE A 16 -0.31 4.31 -16.18
N THR A 17 -1.43 3.63 -16.40
CA THR A 17 -2.61 3.77 -15.55
C THR A 17 -2.31 3.31 -14.12
N LEU A 18 -1.70 2.13 -13.97
CA LEU A 18 -1.37 1.57 -12.67
C LEU A 18 -0.37 2.44 -11.91
N THR A 19 0.67 2.95 -12.57
CA THR A 19 1.69 3.78 -11.92
C THR A 19 1.15 5.16 -11.53
N THR A 20 0.35 5.80 -12.40
CA THR A 20 -0.17 7.17 -12.13
C THR A 20 -1.34 7.20 -11.16
N THR A 21 -2.04 6.07 -10.99
CA THR A 21 -3.13 5.95 -10.02
C THR A 21 -2.73 5.21 -8.75
N ASN A 22 -1.49 4.74 -8.62
CA ASN A 22 -1.05 4.10 -7.39
C ASN A 22 -1.17 5.07 -6.22
N PRO A 23 -1.94 4.76 -5.16
CA PRO A 23 -2.12 5.69 -4.05
C PRO A 23 -0.79 5.94 -3.34
N SER A 24 -0.61 7.15 -2.84
CA SER A 24 0.57 7.62 -2.14
C SER A 24 0.53 7.30 -0.64
N LYS A 25 1.66 7.58 0.04
CA LYS A 25 1.72 7.50 1.51
C LYS A 25 0.79 8.53 2.16
N GLU A 26 0.70 9.71 1.57
CA GLU A 26 -0.18 10.79 2.03
C GLU A 26 -1.66 10.38 1.90
N ASP A 27 -2.03 9.68 0.83
CA ASP A 27 -3.39 9.13 0.67
C ASP A 27 -3.70 8.09 1.76
N TYR A 28 -2.73 7.23 2.09
CA TYR A 28 -2.87 6.27 3.17
C TYR A 28 -3.08 6.98 4.51
N GLU A 29 -2.21 7.94 4.82
CA GLU A 29 -2.26 8.69 6.08
C GLU A 29 -3.57 9.49 6.22
N ALA A 30 -4.06 10.09 5.14
CA ALA A 30 -5.35 10.79 5.13
C ALA A 30 -6.55 9.87 5.46
N ILE A 31 -6.51 8.61 4.99
CA ILE A 31 -7.63 7.67 5.15
C ILE A 31 -7.56 6.91 6.47
N PHE A 32 -6.38 6.40 6.84
CA PHE A 32 -6.23 5.45 7.94
C PHE A 32 -5.60 6.06 9.18
N VAL A 33 -4.81 7.12 9.03
CA VAL A 33 -4.04 7.69 10.15
C VAL A 33 -4.76 8.90 10.71
N HIS A 34 -5.07 9.92 9.91
CA HIS A 34 -5.72 11.16 10.36
C HIS A 34 -7.01 10.97 11.19
N PRO A 35 -7.88 9.98 10.93
CA PRO A 35 -9.02 9.68 11.81
C PRO A 35 -8.63 9.10 13.18
N HIS A 36 -7.46 8.46 13.28
CA HIS A 36 -6.96 7.70 14.43
C HIS A 36 -5.74 8.34 15.12
N VAL A 37 -5.12 9.41 14.58
CA VAL A 37 -4.02 10.16 15.22
C VAL A 37 -4.42 10.64 16.61
N LYS A 38 -5.68 11.05 16.81
CA LYS A 38 -6.19 11.44 18.14
C LYS A 38 -6.09 10.30 19.16
N THR A 39 -6.06 9.05 18.73
CA THR A 39 -5.91 7.88 19.62
C THR A 39 -4.44 7.50 19.79
N ALA A 40 -3.62 7.62 18.75
CA ALA A 40 -2.18 7.33 18.81
C ALA A 40 -1.38 8.39 19.59
N GLU A 41 -1.73 9.67 19.56
CA GLU A 41 -1.09 10.68 20.42
C GLU A 41 -1.43 10.47 21.91
N ILE A 42 -2.56 9.84 22.24
CA ILE A 42 -2.94 9.50 23.62
C ILE A 42 -2.15 8.28 24.13
N PHE A 43 -1.83 7.35 23.24
CA PHE A 43 -1.00 6.19 23.55
C PHE A 43 0.41 6.41 22.99
N ASN A 44 1.30 6.98 23.81
CA ASN A 44 2.76 7.19 23.71
C ASN A 44 3.59 6.07 23.01
N LYS A 45 3.14 5.55 21.88
CA LYS A 45 3.64 4.38 21.16
C LYS A 45 4.25 4.87 19.86
N HIS A 46 5.46 4.40 19.57
CA HIS A 46 6.15 4.60 18.32
C HIS A 46 5.27 4.07 17.18
N TYR A 47 4.69 4.99 16.41
CA TYR A 47 3.98 4.70 15.17
C TYR A 47 4.98 4.80 14.03
N GLU A 48 5.12 3.72 13.28
CA GLU A 48 5.89 3.68 12.04
C GLU A 48 5.00 3.15 10.92
N LEU A 49 5.33 3.50 9.68
CA LEU A 49 4.63 2.99 8.51
C LEU A 49 5.65 2.37 7.56
N GLU A 50 5.60 1.05 7.45
CA GLU A 50 6.33 0.34 6.41
C GLU A 50 5.61 0.53 5.08
N HIS A 51 6.32 1.08 4.10
CA HIS A 51 5.81 1.34 2.76
C HIS A 51 6.76 0.77 1.71
N ILE A 52 6.26 -0.17 0.91
CA ILE A 52 7.03 -0.84 -0.15
C ILE A 52 6.36 -0.55 -1.49
N ASN A 53 7.14 -0.08 -2.48
CA ASN A 53 6.64 0.30 -3.81
C ASN A 53 7.13 -0.70 -4.88
N PHE A 54 6.19 -1.39 -5.52
CA PHE A 54 6.42 -2.44 -6.52
C PHE A 54 6.13 -1.98 -7.95
N LEU A 55 6.34 -0.70 -8.26
CA LEU A 55 6.06 -0.03 -9.54
C LEU A 55 4.57 0.08 -9.89
N LEU A 56 3.82 -1.02 -9.90
CA LEU A 56 2.42 -1.06 -10.31
C LEU A 56 1.44 -0.97 -9.13
N PHE A 57 1.93 -1.23 -7.92
CA PHE A 57 1.19 -1.19 -6.67
C PHE A 57 2.17 -0.90 -5.53
N SER A 58 1.65 -0.60 -4.35
CA SER A 58 2.43 -0.51 -3.12
C SER A 58 1.75 -1.21 -1.96
N THR A 59 2.50 -1.50 -0.91
CA THR A 59 1.97 -2.04 0.35
C THR A 59 2.26 -1.09 1.49
N TYR A 60 1.31 -1.01 2.43
CA TYR A 60 1.33 -0.11 3.57
C TYR A 60 1.00 -0.89 4.83
N THR A 61 1.96 -1.03 5.73
CA THR A 61 1.78 -1.74 7.00
C THR A 61 2.11 -0.81 8.16
N PRO A 62 1.12 -0.39 8.97
CA PRO A 62 1.39 0.39 10.15
C PRO A 62 2.04 -0.52 11.21
N ILE A 63 3.08 -0.05 11.87
CA ILE A 63 3.73 -0.70 12.99
C ILE A 63 3.45 0.15 14.23
N VAL A 64 2.79 -0.44 15.22
CA VAL A 64 2.38 0.29 16.44
C VAL A 64 2.88 -0.47 17.65
N ALA A 65 3.80 0.13 18.41
CA ALA A 65 4.49 -0.53 19.52
C ALA A 65 5.09 -1.89 19.12
N GLU A 66 5.87 -1.89 18.03
CA GLU A 66 6.60 -3.07 17.50
C GLU A 66 5.69 -4.17 16.92
N GLU A 67 4.38 -3.92 16.79
CA GLU A 67 3.43 -4.87 16.25
C GLU A 67 2.93 -4.44 14.87
N TYR A 68 2.97 -5.36 13.90
CA TYR A 68 2.39 -5.13 12.58
C TYR A 68 0.86 -5.07 12.67
N GLY A 69 0.30 -3.95 12.21
CA GLY A 69 -1.13 -3.80 11.95
C GLY A 69 -1.54 -4.39 10.61
N LYS A 70 -2.75 -4.05 10.15
CA LYS A 70 -3.28 -4.58 8.89
C LYS A 70 -2.57 -3.98 7.68
N THR A 71 -1.89 -4.83 6.91
CA THR A 71 -1.29 -4.47 5.62
C THR A 71 -2.35 -4.15 4.58
N GLN A 72 -2.22 -2.98 3.95
CA GLN A 72 -3.03 -2.54 2.83
C GLN A 72 -2.23 -2.60 1.53
N LEU A 73 -2.80 -3.22 0.50
CA LEU A 73 -2.35 -3.11 -0.88
C LEU A 73 -2.96 -1.85 -1.51
N GLY A 74 -2.11 -0.90 -1.88
CA GLY A 74 -2.43 0.26 -2.70
C GLY A 74 -2.36 -0.09 -4.18
N ILE A 75 -3.48 0.06 -4.90
CA ILE A 75 -3.53 -0.12 -6.36
C ILE A 75 -4.76 0.61 -6.93
N LEU A 76 -4.65 1.22 -8.11
CA LEU A 76 -5.77 1.92 -8.77
C LEU A 76 -6.50 2.95 -7.89
N GLY A 77 -5.74 3.70 -7.09
CA GLY A 77 -6.24 4.74 -6.19
C GLY A 77 -7.01 4.21 -4.99
N LYS A 78 -6.90 2.92 -4.70
CA LYS A 78 -7.64 2.24 -3.64
C LYS A 78 -6.71 1.43 -2.76
N PHE A 79 -7.19 1.16 -1.55
CA PHE A 79 -6.55 0.31 -0.57
C PHE A 79 -7.37 -0.96 -0.36
N PHE A 80 -6.70 -2.10 -0.36
CA PHE A 80 -7.30 -3.41 -0.10
C PHE A 80 -6.52 -4.10 1.02
N ALA A 81 -7.20 -4.55 2.07
CA ALA A 81 -6.54 -5.32 3.10
C ALA A 81 -6.08 -6.67 2.54
N ILE A 82 -4.81 -7.00 2.74
CA ILE A 82 -4.21 -8.28 2.30
C ILE A 82 -3.69 -9.12 3.46
N SER A 83 -3.90 -8.66 4.69
CA SER A 83 -3.68 -9.37 5.94
C SER A 83 -5.00 -9.44 6.72
N ASP A 84 -5.32 -10.58 7.33
CA ASP A 84 -6.61 -10.75 8.00
C ASP A 84 -6.66 -10.06 9.38
N GLY A 85 -5.51 -9.92 10.05
CA GLY A 85 -5.41 -9.38 11.41
C GLY A 85 -4.18 -8.52 11.68
N GLN A 86 -4.14 -7.95 12.88
CA GLN A 86 -2.89 -7.51 13.51
C GLN A 86 -2.00 -8.77 13.67
N PHE A 87 -0.70 -8.66 13.43
CA PHE A 87 0.30 -9.75 13.41
C PHE A 87 0.28 -10.72 12.22
N ASP A 88 -0.63 -10.55 11.26
CA ASP A 88 -0.68 -11.40 10.07
C ASP A 88 0.07 -10.76 8.90
N TYR A 89 1.34 -10.42 9.14
CA TYR A 89 2.18 -9.80 8.13
C TYR A 89 2.38 -10.75 6.94
N PRO A 90 2.08 -10.33 5.69
CA PRO A 90 2.26 -11.20 4.54
C PRO A 90 3.74 -11.57 4.35
N LYS A 91 4.10 -12.83 4.64
CA LYS A 91 5.49 -13.33 4.62
C LYS A 91 6.27 -13.04 3.34
N TRP A 92 5.60 -12.90 2.19
CA TRP A 92 6.26 -12.58 0.94
C TRP A 92 6.83 -11.15 0.90
N LEU A 93 6.33 -10.25 1.75
CA LEU A 93 6.86 -8.88 1.92
C LEU A 93 8.17 -8.84 2.70
N GLU A 94 8.48 -9.86 3.51
CA GLU A 94 9.77 -9.99 4.22
C GLU A 94 10.98 -10.02 3.25
N LEU A 95 10.74 -10.37 1.98
CA LEU A 95 11.78 -10.34 0.95
C LEU A 95 12.16 -8.92 0.48
N PHE A 96 11.38 -7.91 0.88
CA PHE A 96 11.49 -6.53 0.40
C PHE A 96 11.51 -5.48 1.52
N SER A 97 11.30 -5.89 2.78
CA SER A 97 11.34 -5.07 4.01
C SER A 97 12.79 -4.87 4.47
#